data_AF-A0A2S5GQE7-F1
#
_entry.id   AF-A0A2S5GQE7-F1
#
_cell.length_a   1.000
_cell.length_b   1.000
_cell.length_c   1.000
_cell.angle_alpha   90.00
_cell.angle_beta   90.00
_cell.angle_gamma   90.00
#
_symmetry.space_group_name_H-M   'P 1'
#
loop_
_entity.id
_entity.type
_entity.pdbx_description
1 polymer ?
#
loop_
_entity_poly.entity_id
_entity_poly.type
_entity_poly.pdbx_seq_one_letter_code
_entity_poly.pdbx_strand_id
1 'polypeptide(L)'
;MSPTRLFAAACVVAVWLLLCLWAWRRARRHQASQARALAALSLNADGGSDSDAVLIAYASQTGYAEALGQQTAQSLRAGGLTVHVASLGQLDVARLSGQSPAYRRVLFVVSTYGEGDPPDAAAAFASQMQAAPSRALAGVQVAVLALGDSEYTRFCGFGHQLNDWLHAQGATPLFDMVEVDNGDPAALRHWQHHLSLLTGRSDLPDWQAPDYEPWRLAARTLQNPGSAGGPCYLLTLTPPAHGKPSWLAGDIAEIGPRLERDGPLQAHREYSIASLPEEGAIDLLVRQMPGADGGLGVGSGWLTQVAQVGDQIDLRVRTNRNFHAPDDGRPMILVGNGTGLAGLRALIKARRAAGHRRNWLIFGERNATHDAFCRADIDVWKADGTLERVDTVYSRDQAQRRYVQHVLREQADALRAWVADGAAIYVCGSLQGMASGVDAALQDVLGDDALQALLHAGRYRRDVY
;
A
#
# COMPACT_ATOMS: atom_id res chain seq x y z
N MET A 1 -49.63 25.79 -7.05
CA MET A 1 -48.37 25.66 -6.28
C MET A 1 -47.99 27.04 -5.76
N SER A 2 -47.62 27.19 -4.49
CA SER A 2 -47.22 28.52 -3.98
C SER A 2 -45.91 28.96 -4.63
N PRO A 3 -45.73 30.26 -4.93
CA PRO A 3 -44.51 30.79 -5.54
C PRO A 3 -43.25 30.45 -4.71
N THR A 4 -43.39 30.30 -3.39
CA THR A 4 -42.35 29.83 -2.48
C THR A 4 -41.88 28.39 -2.74
N ARG A 5 -42.78 27.47 -3.11
CA ARG A 5 -42.42 26.07 -3.43
C ARG A 5 -41.76 25.95 -4.80
N LEU A 6 -42.19 26.77 -5.76
CA LEU A 6 -41.55 26.86 -7.08
C LEU A 6 -40.13 27.41 -6.97
N PHE A 7 -39.93 28.45 -6.15
CA PHE A 7 -38.61 29.01 -5.89
C PHE A 7 -37.69 28.00 -5.18
N ALA A 8 -38.18 27.32 -4.14
CA ALA A 8 -37.42 26.28 -3.45
C ALA A 8 -37.03 25.11 -4.38
N ALA A 9 -37.94 24.64 -5.23
CA ALA A 9 -37.65 23.59 -6.21
C ALA A 9 -36.60 24.05 -7.24
N ALA A 10 -36.68 25.29 -7.73
CA ALA A 10 -35.69 25.85 -8.64
C ALA A 10 -34.29 25.96 -7.99
N CYS A 11 -34.21 26.34 -6.71
CA CYS A 11 -32.95 26.37 -5.96
C CYS A 11 -32.34 24.97 -5.80
N VAL A 12 -33.14 23.94 -5.50
CA VAL A 12 -32.65 22.56 -5.37
C VAL A 12 -32.09 22.04 -6.69
N VAL A 13 -32.80 22.28 -7.80
CA VAL A 13 -32.34 21.89 -9.14
C VAL A 13 -31.06 22.64 -9.52
N ALA A 14 -30.97 23.94 -9.23
CA ALA A 14 -29.77 24.72 -9.50
C ALA A 14 -28.56 24.22 -8.69
N VAL A 15 -28.74 23.91 -7.40
CA VAL A 15 -27.69 23.33 -6.55
C VAL A 15 -27.27 21.95 -7.07
N TRP A 16 -28.22 21.09 -7.45
CA TRP A 16 -27.92 19.77 -8.03
C TRP A 16 -27.14 19.87 -9.33
N LEU A 17 -27.55 20.76 -10.25
CA LEU A 17 -26.82 21.01 -11.51
C LEU A 17 -25.41 21.56 -11.26
N LEU A 18 -25.24 22.45 -10.28
CA LEU A 18 -23.91 22.95 -9.88
C LEU A 18 -23.04 21.84 -9.28
N LEU A 19 -23.62 20.93 -8.49
CA LEU A 19 -22.94 19.76 -7.93
C LEU A 19 -22.53 18.76 -9.01
N CYS A 20 -23.42 18.48 -9.97
CA CYS A 20 -23.12 17.65 -11.15
C CYS A 20 -22.03 18.29 -12.03
N LEU A 21 -22.09 19.60 -12.28
CA LEU A 21 -21.09 20.32 -13.06
C LEU A 21 -19.74 20.37 -12.33
N TRP A 22 -19.73 20.50 -11.01
CA TRP A 22 -18.54 20.44 -10.17
C TRP A 22 -17.92 19.04 -10.14
N ALA A 23 -18.74 18.00 -9.94
CA ALA A 23 -18.30 16.60 -9.99
C ALA A 23 -17.75 16.23 -11.37
N TRP A 24 -18.39 16.67 -12.45
CA TRP A 24 -17.93 16.46 -13.82
C TRP A 24 -16.65 17.25 -14.13
N ARG A 25 -16.55 18.52 -13.73
CA ARG A 25 -15.31 19.31 -13.86
C ARG A 25 -14.18 18.70 -13.04
N ARG A 26 -14.47 18.10 -11.89
CA ARG A 26 -13.48 17.45 -11.01
C ARG A 26 -13.06 16.09 -11.54
N ALA A 27 -13.98 15.27 -12.05
CA ALA A 27 -13.70 14.03 -12.76
C ALA A 27 -12.84 14.30 -14.01
N ARG A 28 -13.17 15.34 -14.79
CA ARG A 28 -12.32 15.83 -15.88
C ARG A 28 -10.96 16.33 -15.41
N ARG A 29 -10.85 16.98 -14.24
CA ARG A 29 -9.56 17.41 -13.68
C ARG A 29 -8.71 16.24 -13.19
N HIS A 30 -9.33 15.17 -12.68
CA HIS A 30 -8.66 13.94 -12.24
C HIS A 30 -8.23 13.09 -13.45
N GLN A 31 -9.08 12.99 -14.47
CA GLN A 31 -8.70 12.49 -15.78
C GLN A 31 -7.62 13.37 -16.42
N ALA A 32 -7.64 14.70 -16.22
CA ALA A 32 -6.61 15.60 -16.73
C ALA A 32 -5.30 15.55 -15.92
N SER A 33 -5.29 15.18 -14.63
CA SER A 33 -4.05 14.98 -13.87
C SER A 33 -3.41 13.64 -14.20
N GLN A 34 -4.21 12.57 -14.34
CA GLN A 34 -3.77 11.30 -14.89
C GLN A 34 -3.32 11.46 -16.34
N ALA A 35 -4.09 12.17 -17.17
CA ALA A 35 -3.68 12.51 -18.54
C ALA A 35 -2.51 13.50 -18.58
N ARG A 36 -2.20 14.27 -17.53
CA ARG A 36 -0.99 15.10 -17.44
C ARG A 36 0.23 14.31 -16.99
N ALA A 37 0.10 13.31 -16.12
CA ALA A 37 1.18 12.38 -15.80
C ALA A 37 1.46 11.47 -17.01
N LEU A 38 0.39 11.00 -17.65
CA LEU A 38 0.43 10.26 -18.91
C LEU A 38 0.91 11.14 -20.07
N ALA A 39 0.56 12.44 -20.10
CA ALA A 39 1.07 13.41 -21.07
C ALA A 39 2.47 13.90 -20.73
N ALA A 40 2.94 13.88 -19.49
CA ALA A 40 4.36 14.08 -19.19
C ALA A 40 5.20 12.90 -19.72
N LEU A 41 4.59 11.71 -19.77
CA LEU A 41 5.14 10.55 -20.46
C LEU A 41 4.90 10.58 -22.00
N SER A 42 3.87 11.26 -22.52
CA SER A 42 3.55 11.34 -23.96
C SER A 42 4.04 12.61 -24.69
N LEU A 43 4.27 13.74 -24.00
CA LEU A 43 4.83 14.98 -24.58
C LEU A 43 6.25 14.78 -25.10
N ASN A 44 6.96 13.77 -24.58
CA ASN A 44 8.29 13.35 -25.01
C ASN A 44 8.26 12.17 -26.01
N ALA A 45 7.08 11.63 -26.34
CA ALA A 45 6.92 10.64 -27.41
C ALA A 45 6.74 11.32 -28.78
N ASP A 46 6.09 12.49 -28.81
CA ASP A 46 5.78 13.25 -30.03
C ASP A 46 6.68 14.49 -30.24
N GLY A 47 7.71 14.70 -29.43
CA GLY A 47 8.60 15.87 -29.51
C GLY A 47 10.02 15.57 -29.04
N GLY A 48 10.91 15.22 -29.98
CA GLY A 48 12.33 14.99 -29.73
C GLY A 48 12.62 13.61 -29.14
N SER A 49 13.28 12.75 -29.91
CA SER A 49 13.71 11.42 -29.48
C SER A 49 14.72 11.52 -28.33
N ASP A 50 14.26 11.44 -27.09
CA ASP A 50 15.13 11.08 -25.96
C ASP A 50 15.15 9.56 -25.81
N SER A 51 15.45 8.85 -26.90
CA SER A 51 15.58 7.37 -26.91
C SER A 51 16.70 6.86 -25.98
N ASP A 52 17.49 7.78 -25.43
CA ASP A 52 18.53 7.54 -24.44
C ASP A 52 18.02 7.64 -22.99
N ALA A 53 16.81 8.15 -22.75
CA ALA A 53 16.22 8.21 -21.42
C ALA A 53 16.02 6.79 -20.85
N VAL A 54 16.32 6.63 -19.56
CA VAL A 54 16.11 5.40 -18.81
C VAL A 54 14.76 5.47 -18.11
N LEU A 55 13.91 4.46 -18.31
CA LEU A 55 12.69 4.28 -17.53
C LEU A 55 12.97 3.43 -16.31
N ILE A 56 12.51 3.87 -15.14
CA ILE A 56 12.42 3.06 -13.93
C ILE A 56 10.96 2.76 -13.68
N ALA A 57 10.60 1.49 -13.80
CA ALA A 57 9.27 0.98 -13.55
C ALA A 57 9.25 0.28 -12.19
N TYR A 58 8.43 0.75 -11.26
CA TYR A 58 8.34 0.13 -9.93
C TYR A 58 6.99 -0.52 -9.67
N ALA A 59 6.99 -1.60 -8.89
CA ALA A 59 5.78 -2.23 -8.37
C ALA A 59 5.97 -2.46 -6.87
N SER A 60 5.15 -1.82 -6.04
CA SER A 60 5.22 -1.98 -4.58
C SER A 60 3.84 -2.16 -3.99
N GLN A 61 3.73 -3.02 -2.98
CA GLN A 61 2.50 -3.10 -2.19
C GLN A 61 2.51 -2.01 -1.12
N THR A 62 3.51 -2.05 -0.25
CA THR A 62 3.58 -1.16 0.90
C THR A 62 4.32 0.13 0.59
N GLY A 63 5.24 0.18 -0.39
CA GLY A 63 5.95 1.39 -0.85
C GLY A 63 7.49 1.27 -0.87
N TYR A 64 8.07 0.17 -0.38
CA TYR A 64 9.52 -0.04 -0.35
C TYR A 64 10.17 -0.06 -1.75
N ALA A 65 9.57 -0.76 -2.71
CA ALA A 65 10.06 -0.79 -4.09
C ALA A 65 9.98 0.58 -4.78
N GLU A 66 8.98 1.40 -4.43
CA GLU A 66 8.89 2.79 -4.91
C GLU A 66 10.07 3.61 -4.41
N ALA A 67 10.41 3.48 -3.11
CA ALA A 67 11.55 4.19 -2.53
C ALA A 67 12.87 3.79 -3.20
N LEU A 68 13.11 2.49 -3.42
CA LEU A 68 14.28 2.00 -4.15
C LEU A 68 14.29 2.42 -5.63
N GLY A 69 13.12 2.50 -6.26
CA GLY A 69 12.97 3.05 -7.61
C GLY A 69 13.36 4.53 -7.69
N GLN A 70 12.97 5.33 -6.69
CA GLN A 70 13.37 6.74 -6.60
C GLN A 70 14.86 6.90 -6.31
N GLN A 71 15.45 6.06 -5.45
CA GLN A 71 16.89 6.06 -5.19
C GLN A 71 17.68 5.66 -6.45
N THR A 72 17.23 4.63 -7.17
CA THR A 72 17.76 4.26 -8.49
C THR A 72 17.72 5.45 -9.45
N ALA A 73 16.60 6.18 -9.47
CA ALA A 73 16.45 7.34 -10.34
C ALA A 73 17.42 8.45 -9.97
N GLN A 74 17.59 8.72 -8.68
CA GLN A 74 18.49 9.73 -8.18
C GLN A 74 19.95 9.40 -8.51
N SER A 75 20.38 8.14 -8.32
CA SER A 75 21.72 7.69 -8.68
C SER A 75 22.01 7.84 -10.16
N LEU A 76 21.10 7.42 -11.04
CA LEU A 76 21.27 7.55 -12.49
C LEU A 76 21.24 9.02 -12.96
N ARG A 77 20.38 9.85 -12.38
CA ARG A 77 20.35 11.31 -12.65
C ARG A 77 21.63 12.00 -12.19
N ALA A 78 22.17 11.62 -11.02
CA ALA A 78 23.45 12.12 -10.54
C ALA A 78 24.60 11.72 -11.49
N GLY A 79 24.49 10.54 -12.12
CA GLY A 79 25.35 10.08 -13.22
C GLY A 79 25.16 10.81 -14.56
N GLY A 80 24.22 11.75 -14.65
CA GLY A 80 23.99 12.58 -15.84
C GLY A 80 22.99 11.98 -16.85
N LEU A 81 22.29 10.90 -16.51
CA LEU A 81 21.27 10.31 -17.39
C LEU A 81 19.91 10.99 -17.21
N THR A 82 19.14 11.12 -18.30
CA THR A 82 17.71 11.42 -18.22
C THR A 82 16.98 10.20 -17.70
N VAL A 83 16.19 10.37 -16.63
CA VAL A 83 15.48 9.25 -15.99
C VAL A 83 14.03 9.60 -15.72
N HIS A 84 13.13 8.72 -16.17
CA HIS A 84 11.71 8.77 -15.86
C HIS A 84 11.35 7.67 -14.86
N VAL A 85 10.39 7.93 -13.98
CA VAL A 85 9.93 6.98 -12.96
C VAL A 85 8.43 6.81 -13.10
N ALA A 86 7.95 5.58 -13.17
CA ALA A 86 6.54 5.26 -13.28
C ALA A 86 6.16 4.01 -12.48
N SER A 87 4.93 4.00 -11.96
CA SER A 87 4.34 2.78 -11.39
C SER A 87 4.01 1.79 -12.51
N LEU A 88 4.26 0.51 -12.30
CA LEU A 88 4.08 -0.53 -13.33
C LEU A 88 2.64 -0.59 -13.85
N GLY A 89 1.62 -0.42 -12.99
CA GLY A 89 0.21 -0.37 -13.42
C GLY A 89 -0.21 0.89 -14.19
N GLN A 90 0.68 1.88 -14.32
CA GLN A 90 0.47 3.03 -15.21
C GLN A 90 1.11 2.79 -16.59
N LEU A 91 1.89 1.72 -16.74
CA LEU A 91 2.52 1.34 -17.99
C LEU A 91 1.61 0.40 -18.77
N ASP A 92 1.64 0.58 -20.08
CA ASP A 92 1.01 -0.31 -21.05
C ASP A 92 2.14 -1.00 -21.80
N VAL A 93 2.05 -2.32 -21.98
CA VAL A 93 3.01 -3.12 -22.77
C VAL A 93 3.20 -2.50 -24.16
N ALA A 94 2.14 -1.93 -24.75
CA ALA A 94 2.20 -1.25 -26.03
C ALA A 94 3.28 -0.15 -26.09
N ARG A 95 3.53 0.55 -24.98
CA ARG A 95 4.53 1.64 -24.88
C ARG A 95 5.97 1.15 -24.81
N LEU A 96 6.16 -0.07 -24.32
CA LEU A 96 7.45 -0.73 -24.27
C LEU A 96 7.77 -1.48 -25.58
N SER A 97 6.74 -1.71 -26.40
CA SER A 97 6.82 -2.52 -27.61
C SER A 97 6.79 -1.70 -28.92
N GLY A 98 7.23 -2.31 -30.02
CA GLY A 98 7.17 -1.74 -31.36
C GLY A 98 8.53 -1.50 -32.00
N GLN A 99 8.55 -1.06 -33.26
CA GLN A 99 9.80 -0.84 -34.02
C GLN A 99 10.62 0.37 -33.53
N SER A 100 10.01 1.25 -32.74
CA SER A 100 10.66 2.39 -32.10
C SER A 100 10.04 2.57 -30.72
N PRO A 101 10.49 1.79 -29.72
CA PRO A 101 9.96 1.88 -28.37
C PRO A 101 10.29 3.24 -27.76
N ALA A 102 9.39 3.76 -26.93
CA ALA A 102 9.58 5.05 -26.26
C ALA A 102 10.82 5.03 -25.33
N TYR A 103 11.20 3.85 -24.84
CA TYR A 103 12.37 3.65 -23.99
C TYR A 103 13.18 2.45 -24.50
N ARG A 104 14.49 2.64 -24.68
CA ARG A 104 15.43 1.55 -25.01
C ARG A 104 16.01 0.88 -23.77
N ARG A 105 16.02 1.56 -22.62
CA ARG A 105 16.52 1.04 -21.34
C ARG A 105 15.42 1.14 -20.29
N VAL A 106 15.07 0.01 -19.68
CA VAL A 106 14.03 -0.07 -18.65
C VAL A 106 14.52 -0.88 -17.45
N LEU A 107 14.57 -0.25 -16.29
CA LEU A 107 14.93 -0.90 -15.02
C LEU A 107 13.65 -1.15 -14.23
N PHE A 108 13.42 -2.40 -13.83
CA PHE A 108 12.27 -2.81 -13.04
C PHE A 108 12.66 -2.97 -11.57
N VAL A 109 11.93 -2.34 -10.67
CA VAL A 109 12.09 -2.50 -9.21
C VAL A 109 10.78 -3.02 -8.64
N VAL A 110 10.69 -4.32 -8.40
CA VAL A 110 9.40 -4.99 -8.15
C VAL A 110 9.42 -5.79 -6.86
N SER A 111 8.43 -5.53 -6.00
CA SER A 111 8.11 -6.39 -4.86
C SER A 111 7.33 -7.61 -5.32
N THR A 112 7.51 -8.71 -4.60
CA THR A 112 6.62 -9.86 -4.64
C THR A 112 5.63 -9.79 -3.47
N TYR A 113 4.40 -10.26 -3.68
CA TYR A 113 3.37 -10.28 -2.66
C TYR A 113 2.73 -11.68 -2.54
N GLY A 114 2.30 -12.07 -1.34
CA GLY A 114 1.64 -13.36 -1.10
C GLY A 114 2.50 -14.56 -1.51
N GLU A 115 1.91 -15.48 -2.28
CA GLU A 115 2.57 -16.70 -2.75
C GLU A 115 3.23 -16.49 -4.12
N GLY A 116 4.00 -15.41 -4.27
CA GLY A 116 4.69 -15.11 -5.53
C GLY A 116 3.90 -14.26 -6.52
N ASP A 117 2.84 -13.58 -6.06
CA ASP A 117 1.95 -12.76 -6.87
C ASP A 117 2.48 -11.32 -7.06
N PRO A 118 2.07 -10.60 -8.12
CA PRO A 118 2.34 -9.18 -8.26
C PRO A 118 1.67 -8.35 -7.15
N PRO A 119 2.26 -7.19 -6.76
CA PRO A 119 1.55 -6.16 -6.01
C PRO A 119 0.32 -5.65 -6.76
N ASP A 120 -0.67 -5.11 -6.05
CA ASP A 120 -1.93 -4.63 -6.63
C ASP A 120 -1.71 -3.61 -7.74
N ALA A 121 -0.76 -2.72 -7.50
CA ALA A 121 -0.36 -1.68 -8.43
C ALA A 121 0.25 -2.23 -9.73
N ALA A 122 0.55 -3.53 -9.81
CA ALA A 122 1.07 -4.21 -11.00
C ALA A 122 0.08 -5.24 -11.61
N ALA A 123 -1.06 -5.49 -10.97
CA ALA A 123 -2.01 -6.52 -11.42
C ALA A 123 -2.44 -6.33 -12.89
N ALA A 124 -2.77 -5.10 -13.28
CA ALA A 124 -3.15 -4.77 -14.66
C ALA A 124 -2.04 -5.08 -15.67
N PHE A 125 -0.78 -4.77 -15.33
CA PHE A 125 0.37 -5.07 -16.17
C PHE A 125 0.63 -6.57 -16.25
N ALA A 126 0.50 -7.29 -15.13
CA ALA A 126 0.64 -8.74 -15.07
C ALA A 126 -0.40 -9.47 -15.94
N SER A 127 -1.65 -8.97 -16.00
CA SER A 127 -2.65 -9.48 -16.94
C SER A 127 -2.26 -9.25 -18.40
N GLN A 128 -1.69 -8.08 -18.73
CA GLN A 128 -1.21 -7.78 -20.08
C GLN A 128 -0.04 -8.68 -20.50
N MET A 129 0.85 -9.05 -19.56
CA MET A 129 1.96 -9.97 -19.85
C MET A 129 1.48 -11.29 -20.46
N GLN A 130 0.32 -11.80 -20.02
CA GLN A 130 -0.26 -13.05 -20.52
C GLN A 130 -0.87 -12.92 -21.92
N ALA A 131 -1.31 -11.71 -22.29
CA ALA A 131 -2.00 -11.43 -23.56
C ALA A 131 -1.07 -10.86 -24.66
N ALA A 132 0.19 -10.54 -24.34
CA ALA A 132 1.10 -9.85 -25.23
C ALA A 132 1.55 -10.71 -26.43
N PRO A 133 1.61 -10.15 -27.66
CA PRO A 133 2.14 -10.85 -28.83
C PRO A 133 3.63 -11.19 -28.66
N SER A 134 4.11 -12.25 -29.32
CA SER A 134 5.50 -12.71 -29.18
C SER A 134 6.52 -11.71 -29.75
N ARG A 135 7.68 -11.60 -29.08
CA ARG A 135 8.79 -10.69 -29.42
C ARG A 135 8.43 -9.20 -29.40
N ALA A 136 7.50 -8.80 -28.54
CA ALA A 136 7.08 -7.41 -28.44
C ALA A 136 8.21 -6.43 -28.03
N LEU A 137 9.25 -6.91 -27.34
CA LEU A 137 10.28 -6.07 -26.70
C LEU A 137 11.68 -6.17 -27.36
N ALA A 138 11.73 -6.60 -28.62
CA ALA A 138 12.99 -6.68 -29.36
C ALA A 138 13.70 -5.32 -29.42
N GLY A 139 14.96 -5.27 -28.98
CA GLY A 139 15.77 -4.04 -28.95
C GLY A 139 15.62 -3.20 -27.69
N VAL A 140 14.84 -3.66 -26.70
CA VAL A 140 14.79 -3.07 -25.35
C VAL A 140 15.80 -3.78 -24.46
N GLN A 141 16.58 -3.01 -23.71
CA GLN A 141 17.48 -3.50 -22.68
C GLN A 141 16.81 -3.36 -21.31
N VAL A 142 16.90 -4.40 -20.49
CA VAL A 142 16.19 -4.46 -19.21
C VAL A 142 17.08 -4.90 -18.07
N ALA A 143 16.77 -4.45 -16.86
CA ALA A 143 17.31 -5.04 -15.62
C ALA A 143 16.20 -5.14 -14.59
N VAL A 144 16.28 -6.14 -13.71
CA VAL A 144 15.25 -6.40 -12.70
C VAL A 144 15.91 -6.46 -11.31
N LEU A 145 15.42 -5.62 -10.40
CA LEU A 145 15.64 -5.73 -8.96
C LEU A 145 14.37 -6.35 -8.36
N ALA A 146 14.44 -7.62 -8.00
CA ALA A 146 13.34 -8.38 -7.42
C ALA A 146 13.44 -8.35 -5.89
N LEU A 147 12.39 -7.88 -5.23
CA LEU A 147 12.33 -7.81 -3.77
C LEU A 147 11.40 -8.92 -3.26
N GLY A 148 11.88 -9.67 -2.28
CA GLY A 148 11.14 -10.76 -1.66
C GLY A 148 11.63 -11.05 -0.24
N ASP A 149 11.09 -12.12 0.32
CA ASP A 149 11.48 -12.64 1.63
C ASP A 149 11.56 -14.16 1.52
N SER A 150 12.73 -14.72 1.84
CA SER A 150 13.01 -16.16 1.72
C SER A 150 12.26 -17.02 2.74
N GLU A 151 11.60 -16.41 3.74
CA GLU A 151 10.67 -17.10 4.63
C GLU A 151 9.40 -17.57 3.90
N TYR A 152 9.10 -17.01 2.71
CA TYR A 152 7.96 -17.42 1.88
C TYR A 152 8.35 -18.45 0.82
N THR A 153 7.40 -19.34 0.48
CA THR A 153 7.62 -20.44 -0.47
C THR A 153 8.13 -19.98 -1.84
N ARG A 154 7.62 -18.83 -2.32
CA ARG A 154 7.97 -18.26 -3.64
C ARG A 154 8.76 -16.98 -3.48
N PHE A 155 9.97 -17.11 -2.94
CA PHE A 155 10.97 -16.03 -2.91
C PHE A 155 11.09 -15.35 -4.27
N CYS A 156 11.02 -14.01 -4.29
CA CYS A 156 11.07 -13.18 -5.51
C CYS A 156 10.11 -13.60 -6.66
N GLY A 157 9.02 -14.32 -6.36
CA GLY A 157 8.17 -15.00 -7.34
C GLY A 157 7.65 -14.12 -8.48
N PHE A 158 7.22 -12.89 -8.21
CA PHE A 158 6.78 -11.97 -9.27
C PHE A 158 7.96 -11.43 -10.08
N GLY A 159 9.10 -11.16 -9.42
CA GLY A 159 10.35 -10.77 -10.08
C GLY A 159 10.82 -11.81 -11.09
N HIS A 160 10.82 -13.09 -10.72
CA HIS A 160 11.11 -14.19 -11.64
C HIS A 160 10.14 -14.23 -12.83
N GLN A 161 8.83 -14.18 -12.56
CA GLN A 161 7.81 -14.19 -13.61
C GLN A 161 8.00 -13.04 -14.61
N LEU A 162 8.28 -11.84 -14.10
CA LEU A 162 8.55 -10.67 -14.93
C LEU A 162 9.83 -10.86 -15.74
N ASN A 163 10.91 -11.30 -15.11
CA ASN A 163 12.19 -11.53 -15.78
C ASN A 163 12.06 -12.56 -16.91
N ASP A 164 11.43 -13.71 -16.65
CA ASP A 164 11.22 -14.76 -17.65
C ASP A 164 10.38 -14.26 -18.83
N TRP A 165 9.33 -13.49 -18.53
CA TRP A 165 8.50 -12.88 -19.56
C TRP A 165 9.27 -11.86 -20.42
N LEU A 166 10.07 -10.98 -19.80
CA LEU A 166 10.88 -10.00 -20.54
C LEU A 166 11.82 -10.68 -21.54
N HIS A 167 12.48 -11.76 -21.11
CA HIS A 167 13.35 -12.57 -21.97
C HIS A 167 12.56 -13.27 -23.08
N ALA A 168 11.41 -13.88 -22.77
CA ALA A 168 10.53 -14.50 -23.76
C ALA A 168 10.03 -13.50 -24.81
N GLN A 169 9.89 -12.22 -24.44
CA GLN A 169 9.51 -11.12 -25.34
C GLN A 169 10.68 -10.50 -26.12
N GLY A 170 11.89 -11.06 -26.01
CA GLY A 170 13.05 -10.64 -26.79
C GLY A 170 13.78 -9.42 -26.27
N ALA A 171 13.51 -9.00 -25.02
CA ALA A 171 14.33 -8.01 -24.35
C ALA A 171 15.73 -8.58 -24.05
N THR A 172 16.72 -7.71 -23.98
CA THR A 172 18.11 -8.09 -23.66
C THR A 172 18.45 -7.65 -22.23
N PRO A 173 19.01 -8.52 -21.37
CA PRO A 173 19.41 -8.11 -20.04
C PRO A 173 20.58 -7.13 -20.12
N LEU A 174 20.52 -6.04 -19.35
CA LEU A 174 21.68 -5.17 -19.08
C LEU A 174 22.69 -5.91 -18.18
N PHE A 175 22.17 -6.67 -17.22
CA PHE A 175 22.89 -7.55 -16.30
C PHE A 175 21.89 -8.52 -15.66
N ASP A 176 22.40 -9.51 -14.92
CA ASP A 176 21.57 -10.53 -14.26
C ASP A 176 20.60 -9.92 -13.24
N MET A 177 19.42 -10.53 -13.10
CA MET A 177 18.44 -10.11 -12.10
C MET A 177 19.05 -10.15 -10.71
N VAL A 178 18.83 -9.09 -9.92
CA VAL A 178 19.27 -9.02 -8.54
C VAL A 178 18.10 -9.32 -7.63
N GLU A 179 18.24 -10.34 -6.79
CA GLU A 179 17.25 -10.73 -5.79
C GLU A 179 17.63 -10.14 -4.43
N VAL A 180 16.67 -9.50 -3.77
CA VAL A 180 16.86 -8.87 -2.44
C VAL A 180 16.00 -9.61 -1.43
N ASP A 181 16.66 -10.28 -0.48
CA ASP A 181 16.01 -10.96 0.62
C ASP A 181 15.84 -10.01 1.82
N ASN A 182 14.59 -9.64 2.12
CA ASN A 182 14.21 -8.82 3.27
C ASN A 182 15.07 -7.54 3.44
N GLY A 183 15.36 -6.88 2.32
CA GLY A 183 16.18 -5.66 2.28
C GLY A 183 17.68 -5.90 2.48
N ASP A 184 18.19 -7.10 2.15
CA ASP A 184 19.62 -7.44 2.23
C ASP A 184 20.53 -6.34 1.66
N PRO A 185 21.36 -5.70 2.50
CA PRO A 185 22.27 -4.65 2.07
C PRO A 185 23.29 -5.12 1.01
N ALA A 186 23.68 -6.40 0.99
CA ALA A 186 24.63 -6.90 0.01
C ALA A 186 24.02 -6.93 -1.40
N ALA A 187 22.80 -7.46 -1.54
CA ALA A 187 22.04 -7.40 -2.79
C ALA A 187 21.81 -5.96 -3.26
N LEU A 188 21.45 -5.04 -2.36
CA LEU A 188 21.26 -3.62 -2.70
C LEU A 188 22.56 -2.95 -3.16
N ARG A 189 23.71 -3.26 -2.55
CA ARG A 189 25.02 -2.79 -3.03
C ARG A 189 25.39 -3.39 -4.38
N HIS A 190 25.04 -4.65 -4.62
CA HIS A 190 25.25 -5.29 -5.92
C HIS A 190 24.47 -4.58 -7.03
N TRP A 191 23.20 -4.24 -6.78
CA TRP A 191 22.41 -3.43 -7.69
C TRP A 191 23.03 -2.05 -7.96
N GLN A 192 23.45 -1.35 -6.90
CA GLN A 192 24.13 -0.05 -7.03
C GLN A 192 25.41 -0.11 -7.86
N HIS A 193 26.20 -1.18 -7.68
CA HIS A 193 27.39 -1.41 -8.47
C HIS A 193 27.06 -1.46 -9.97
N HIS A 194 25.99 -2.15 -10.37
CA HIS A 194 25.55 -2.15 -11.77
C HIS A 194 25.11 -0.76 -12.26
N LEU A 195 24.41 0.03 -11.43
CA LEU A 195 24.05 1.41 -11.80
C LEU A 195 25.30 2.30 -12.02
N SER A 196 26.34 2.09 -11.21
CA SER A 196 27.63 2.78 -11.36
C SER A 196 28.30 2.46 -12.71
N LEU A 197 28.21 1.20 -13.15
CA LEU A 197 28.74 0.76 -14.44
C LEU A 197 27.97 1.39 -15.61
N LEU A 198 26.63 1.52 -15.48
CA LEU A 198 25.79 2.16 -16.50
C LEU A 198 26.08 3.66 -16.68
N THR A 199 26.52 4.33 -15.62
CA THR A 199 26.82 5.78 -15.65
C THR A 199 28.30 6.09 -15.89
N GLY A 200 29.17 5.07 -15.89
CA GLY A 200 30.62 5.25 -16.01
C GLY A 200 31.25 5.98 -14.83
N ARG A 201 30.57 6.05 -13.67
CA ARG A 201 31.00 6.75 -12.46
C ARG A 201 31.10 5.78 -11.29
N SER A 202 32.28 5.71 -10.66
CA SER A 202 32.53 4.88 -9.49
C SER A 202 32.23 5.58 -8.15
N ASP A 203 31.81 6.86 -8.19
CA ASP A 203 31.62 7.74 -7.02
C ASP A 203 30.15 8.06 -6.72
N LEU A 204 29.22 7.17 -7.12
CA LEU A 204 27.82 7.32 -6.72
C LEU A 204 27.71 7.17 -5.18
N PRO A 205 26.91 8.03 -4.51
CA PRO A 205 26.72 7.90 -3.07
C PRO A 205 26.16 6.52 -2.74
N ASP A 206 26.79 5.83 -1.78
CA ASP A 206 26.32 4.55 -1.24
C ASP A 206 24.88 4.74 -0.76
N TRP A 207 23.96 3.85 -1.16
CA TRP A 207 22.61 3.86 -0.60
C TRP A 207 22.70 3.43 0.85
N GLN A 208 22.96 4.38 1.74
CA GLN A 208 22.79 4.16 3.15
C GLN A 208 21.32 3.79 3.36
N ALA A 209 21.10 2.66 4.03
CA ALA A 209 19.78 2.31 4.52
C ALA A 209 19.24 3.55 5.26
N PRO A 210 18.06 4.09 4.90
CA PRO A 210 17.59 5.34 5.46
C PRO A 210 17.67 5.33 6.99
N ASP A 211 18.30 6.35 7.56
CA ASP A 211 18.62 6.45 8.99
C ASP A 211 17.36 6.31 9.85
N TYR A 212 17.42 5.45 10.86
CA TYR A 212 16.40 5.41 11.89
C TYR A 212 16.50 6.63 12.79
N GLU A 213 15.35 7.17 13.16
CA GLU A 213 15.25 8.16 14.21
C GLU A 213 15.05 7.46 15.56
N PRO A 214 15.62 8.00 16.66
CA PRO A 214 15.48 7.42 17.98
C PRO A 214 14.15 7.85 18.62
N TRP A 215 13.06 7.20 18.22
CA TRP A 215 11.74 7.37 18.82
C TRP A 215 11.71 6.78 20.23
N ARG A 216 10.73 7.16 21.05
CA ARG A 216 10.61 6.63 22.43
C ARG A 216 9.33 5.84 22.62
N LEU A 217 9.43 4.65 23.20
CA LEU A 217 8.26 3.88 23.63
C LEU A 217 7.61 4.56 24.85
N ALA A 218 6.58 5.36 24.61
CA ALA A 218 5.93 6.17 25.64
C ALA A 218 4.85 5.38 26.41
N ALA A 219 4.14 4.48 25.75
CA ALA A 219 3.12 3.65 26.38
C ALA A 219 2.98 2.28 25.71
N ARG A 220 2.55 1.30 26.50
CA ARG A 220 2.18 -0.05 26.04
C ARG A 220 0.98 -0.54 26.84
N THR A 221 -0.14 -0.80 26.17
CA THR A 221 -1.38 -1.22 26.81
C THR A 221 -1.94 -2.47 26.16
N LEU A 222 -2.14 -3.53 26.96
CA LEU A 222 -2.80 -4.76 26.50
C LEU A 222 -4.27 -4.48 26.15
N GLN A 223 -4.66 -4.75 24.91
CA GLN A 223 -6.00 -4.47 24.39
C GLN A 223 -6.99 -5.61 24.57
N ASN A 224 -6.51 -6.86 24.70
CA ASN A 224 -7.37 -8.05 24.73
C ASN A 224 -7.03 -9.06 25.85
N PRO A 225 -7.10 -8.65 27.12
CA PRO A 225 -6.89 -9.58 28.23
C PRO A 225 -7.88 -10.75 28.15
N GLY A 226 -7.37 -11.98 28.24
CA GLY A 226 -8.18 -13.20 28.22
C GLY A 226 -8.65 -13.65 26.83
N SER A 227 -8.19 -13.01 25.75
CA SER A 227 -8.50 -13.49 24.39
C SER A 227 -8.01 -14.92 24.17
N ALA A 228 -8.75 -15.67 23.35
CA ALA A 228 -8.29 -16.95 22.84
C ALA A 228 -7.23 -16.80 21.72
N GLY A 229 -6.75 -15.58 21.45
CA GLY A 229 -5.57 -15.31 20.65
C GLY A 229 -4.41 -14.71 21.40
N GLY A 230 -3.31 -14.52 20.65
CA GLY A 230 -2.10 -13.93 21.21
C GLY A 230 -2.38 -12.53 21.78
N PRO A 231 -1.73 -12.14 22.88
CA PRO A 231 -1.82 -10.79 23.42
C PRO A 231 -1.59 -9.73 22.33
N CYS A 232 -2.44 -8.71 22.30
CA CYS A 232 -2.37 -7.60 21.38
C CYS A 232 -2.25 -6.29 22.15
N TYR A 233 -1.24 -5.49 21.81
CA TYR A 233 -0.90 -4.26 22.49
C TYR A 233 -1.13 -3.06 21.59
N LEU A 234 -1.68 -1.99 22.16
CA LEU A 234 -1.56 -0.65 21.62
C LEU A 234 -0.28 -0.04 22.19
N LEU A 235 0.64 0.34 21.30
CA LEU A 235 1.90 1.00 21.66
C LEU A 235 1.86 2.43 21.16
N THR A 236 2.38 3.36 21.96
CA THR A 236 2.51 4.77 21.58
C THR A 236 3.98 5.14 21.56
N LEU A 237 4.46 5.62 20.41
CA LEU A 237 5.83 6.03 20.16
C LEU A 237 5.87 7.54 19.98
N THR A 238 6.66 8.25 20.79
CA THR A 238 6.85 9.69 20.63
C THR A 238 8.12 9.99 19.83
N PRO A 239 8.08 11.03 18.98
CA PRO A 239 9.22 11.38 18.14
C PRO A 239 10.37 11.98 18.96
N PRO A 240 11.59 12.03 18.39
CA PRO A 240 12.68 12.79 18.98
C PRO A 240 12.34 14.28 19.09
N ALA A 241 13.06 15.02 19.93
CA ALA A 241 12.81 16.43 20.23
C ALA A 241 13.04 17.40 19.05
N HIS A 242 13.47 16.90 17.88
CA HIS A 242 13.81 17.68 16.70
C HIS A 242 13.02 17.19 15.49
N GLY A 243 12.43 18.13 14.76
CA GLY A 243 11.59 17.85 13.59
C GLY A 243 10.12 17.61 13.96
N LYS A 244 9.20 18.11 13.13
CA LYS A 244 7.80 17.70 13.20
C LYS A 244 7.69 16.45 12.31
N PRO A 245 7.41 15.27 12.85
CA PRO A 245 7.33 14.09 12.01
C PRO A 245 6.11 14.25 11.11
N SER A 246 6.31 14.08 9.81
CA SER A 246 5.26 14.17 8.81
C SER A 246 4.98 12.77 8.28
N TRP A 247 3.91 12.16 8.76
CA TRP A 247 3.32 10.97 8.15
C TRP A 247 1.90 11.28 7.68
N LEU A 248 1.34 10.41 6.87
CA LEU A 248 -0.07 10.46 6.45
C LEU A 248 -0.78 9.20 6.93
N ALA A 249 -2.11 9.27 7.03
CA ALA A 249 -2.90 8.07 7.31
C ALA A 249 -2.67 7.02 6.23
N GLY A 250 -2.29 5.81 6.66
CA GLY A 250 -1.91 4.70 5.79
C GLY A 250 -0.40 4.48 5.69
N ASP A 251 0.43 5.42 6.16
CA ASP A 251 1.89 5.23 6.21
C ASP A 251 2.32 4.14 7.19
N ILE A 252 3.55 3.66 6.99
CA ILE A 252 4.12 2.52 7.68
C ILE A 252 5.27 2.99 8.58
N ALA A 253 5.28 2.48 9.81
CA ALA A 253 6.44 2.55 10.70
C ALA A 253 7.36 1.36 10.41
N GLU A 254 8.56 1.63 9.94
CA GLU A 254 9.62 0.64 9.80
C GLU A 254 10.51 0.71 11.04
N ILE A 255 10.50 -0.36 11.82
CA ILE A 255 11.23 -0.46 13.08
C ILE A 255 12.37 -1.44 12.93
N GLY A 256 13.56 -1.09 13.39
CA GLY A 256 14.67 -2.02 13.57
C GLY A 256 14.57 -2.72 14.94
N PRO A 257 14.10 -3.98 15.03
CA PRO A 257 13.97 -4.65 16.31
C PRO A 257 15.32 -5.19 16.79
N ARG A 258 15.38 -5.52 18.09
CA ARG A 258 16.55 -6.14 18.73
C ARG A 258 16.08 -7.38 19.50
N LEU A 259 16.93 -8.40 19.59
CA LEU A 259 16.66 -9.58 20.41
C LEU A 259 16.82 -9.29 21.91
N GLU A 260 17.69 -8.32 22.24
CA GLU A 260 17.99 -7.84 23.59
C GLU A 260 18.10 -6.31 23.57
N ARG A 261 17.85 -5.63 24.71
CA ARG A 261 17.74 -4.14 24.79
C ARG A 261 18.94 -3.39 24.18
N ASP A 262 20.15 -3.90 24.40
CA ASP A 262 21.40 -3.31 23.91
C ASP A 262 22.06 -4.15 22.79
N GLY A 263 21.33 -5.14 22.26
CA GLY A 263 21.80 -6.04 21.21
C GLY A 263 21.84 -5.40 19.82
N PRO A 264 22.46 -6.03 18.81
CA PRO A 264 22.50 -5.50 17.45
C PRO A 264 21.11 -5.42 16.82
N LEU A 265 20.92 -4.43 15.94
CA LEU A 265 19.73 -4.32 15.11
C LEU A 265 19.55 -5.56 14.25
N GLN A 266 18.31 -6.03 14.17
CA GLN A 266 17.91 -7.10 13.28
C GLN A 266 17.28 -6.50 12.02
N ALA A 267 16.93 -7.37 11.06
CA ALA A 267 16.13 -6.97 9.90
C ALA A 267 14.85 -6.27 10.36
N HIS A 268 14.53 -5.17 9.68
CA HIS A 268 13.43 -4.30 10.05
C HIS A 268 12.06 -5.01 9.97
N ARG A 269 11.06 -4.43 10.64
CA ARG A 269 9.68 -4.90 10.60
C ARG A 269 8.75 -3.71 10.35
N GLU A 270 7.76 -3.95 9.50
CA GLU A 270 6.78 -2.97 9.06
C GLU A 270 5.52 -3.04 9.95
N TYR A 271 4.98 -1.88 10.32
CA TYR A 271 3.75 -1.76 11.10
C TYR A 271 2.90 -0.62 10.55
N SER A 272 1.61 -0.89 10.25
CA SER A 272 0.68 0.17 9.85
C SER A 272 0.48 1.17 11.00
N ILE A 273 0.65 2.46 10.72
CA ILE A 273 0.47 3.52 11.71
C ILE A 273 -1.03 3.71 11.99
N ALA A 274 -1.41 3.73 13.27
CA ALA A 274 -2.80 3.81 13.72
C ALA A 274 -3.23 5.22 14.19
N SER A 275 -2.38 6.23 14.05
CA SER A 275 -2.61 7.61 14.48
C SER A 275 -2.33 8.61 13.38
N LEU A 276 -2.72 9.87 13.61
CA LEU A 276 -2.40 11.01 12.75
C LEU A 276 -1.27 11.88 13.34
N PRO A 277 -0.53 12.64 12.51
CA PRO A 277 0.53 13.53 12.98
C PRO A 277 0.09 14.56 14.02
N GLU A 278 -1.16 15.01 13.95
CA GLU A 278 -1.73 15.98 14.90
C GLU A 278 -1.83 15.44 16.33
N GLU A 279 -1.79 14.11 16.49
CA GLU A 279 -1.78 13.45 17.80
C GLU A 279 -0.38 13.45 18.44
N GLY A 280 0.66 13.84 17.70
CA GLY A 280 2.02 14.01 18.22
C GLY A 280 2.77 12.71 18.53
N ALA A 281 2.17 11.55 18.27
CA ALA A 281 2.75 10.24 18.50
C ALA A 281 2.26 9.21 17.46
N ILE A 282 3.09 8.21 17.18
CA ILE A 282 2.72 7.05 16.38
C ILE A 282 2.09 6.01 17.31
N ASP A 283 0.82 5.65 17.04
CA ASP A 283 0.20 4.48 17.65
C ASP A 283 0.40 3.25 16.75
N LEU A 284 0.75 2.11 17.34
CA LEU A 284 0.83 0.82 16.66
C LEU A 284 -0.06 -0.21 17.36
N LEU A 285 -0.72 -1.08 16.59
CA LEU A 285 -1.46 -2.22 17.13
C LEU A 285 -0.70 -3.52 16.81
N VAL A 286 -0.04 -4.09 17.82
CA VAL A 286 0.89 -5.21 17.63
C VAL A 286 0.42 -6.44 18.39
N ARG A 287 0.19 -7.53 17.67
CA ARG A 287 -0.10 -8.84 18.26
C ARG A 287 1.19 -9.63 18.41
N GLN A 288 1.35 -10.30 19.55
CA GLN A 288 2.42 -11.27 19.76
C GLN A 288 2.27 -12.43 18.78
N MET A 289 3.30 -12.64 17.97
CA MET A 289 3.39 -13.73 17.00
C MET A 289 4.42 -14.74 17.48
N PRO A 290 4.17 -16.05 17.36
CA PRO A 290 5.16 -17.06 17.66
C PRO A 290 6.33 -16.98 16.67
N GLY A 291 7.55 -17.17 17.18
CA GLY A 291 8.77 -17.33 16.39
C GLY A 291 9.02 -18.80 16.01
N ALA A 292 9.98 -19.03 15.12
CA ALA A 292 10.35 -20.37 14.65
C ALA A 292 10.93 -21.28 15.76
N ASP A 293 11.54 -20.67 16.77
CA ASP A 293 12.15 -21.34 17.93
C ASP A 293 11.14 -21.63 19.08
N GLY A 294 9.85 -21.34 18.86
CA GLY A 294 8.82 -21.42 19.89
C GLY A 294 8.75 -20.22 20.82
N GLY A 295 9.65 -19.24 20.66
CA GLY A 295 9.61 -17.95 21.33
C GLY A 295 8.64 -16.96 20.66
N LEU A 296 8.85 -15.66 20.90
CA LEU A 296 8.14 -14.61 20.16
C LEU A 296 8.94 -14.21 18.92
N GLY A 297 8.24 -13.94 17.82
CA GLY A 297 8.85 -13.43 16.60
C GLY A 297 9.53 -12.08 16.86
N VAL A 298 10.72 -11.88 16.28
CA VAL A 298 11.68 -10.81 16.60
C VAL A 298 11.04 -9.43 16.77
N GLY A 299 10.21 -8.98 15.83
CA GLY A 299 9.55 -7.67 15.92
C GLY A 299 8.50 -7.58 17.02
N SER A 300 7.59 -8.55 17.08
CA SER A 300 6.51 -8.55 18.08
C SER A 300 7.06 -8.76 19.50
N GLY A 301 8.08 -9.60 19.66
CA GLY A 301 8.78 -9.82 20.93
C GLY A 301 9.53 -8.58 21.39
N TRP A 302 10.24 -7.91 20.47
CA TRP A 302 10.92 -6.65 20.75
C TRP A 302 9.96 -5.62 21.34
N LEU A 303 8.88 -5.29 20.64
CA LEU A 303 7.97 -4.22 21.03
C LEU A 303 7.10 -4.56 22.25
N THR A 304 6.70 -5.83 22.41
CA THR A 304 5.73 -6.23 23.42
C THR A 304 6.35 -6.76 24.72
N GLN A 305 7.61 -7.20 24.68
CA GLN A 305 8.25 -7.84 25.84
C GLN A 305 9.65 -7.29 26.15
N VAL A 306 10.55 -7.21 25.16
CA VAL A 306 11.97 -6.89 25.39
C VAL A 306 12.17 -5.41 25.69
N ALA A 307 11.71 -4.52 24.79
CA ALA A 307 11.75 -3.08 25.00
C ALA A 307 10.86 -2.69 26.18
N GLN A 308 11.33 -1.76 27.01
CA GLN A 308 10.57 -1.21 28.13
C GLN A 308 10.04 0.18 27.80
N VAL A 309 8.94 0.56 28.47
CA VAL A 309 8.45 1.94 28.38
C VAL A 309 9.56 2.88 28.83
N GLY A 310 9.86 3.87 28.00
CA GLY A 310 10.99 4.78 28.14
C GLY A 310 12.15 4.45 27.19
N ASP A 311 12.23 3.27 26.59
CA ASP A 311 13.33 2.90 25.70
C ASP A 311 13.28 3.61 24.36
N GLN A 312 14.45 3.72 23.73
CA GLN A 312 14.56 4.16 22.35
C GLN A 312 14.18 3.03 21.39
N ILE A 313 13.46 3.40 20.34
CA ILE A 313 13.03 2.53 19.26
C ILE A 313 13.56 3.15 17.97
N ASP A 314 14.44 2.42 17.29
CA ASP A 314 14.92 2.77 15.96
C ASP A 314 13.76 2.67 14.98
N LEU A 315 13.19 3.82 14.61
CA LEU A 315 12.00 3.92 13.78
C LEU A 315 12.23 4.91 12.66
N ARG A 316 11.73 4.59 11.48
CA ARG A 316 11.50 5.57 10.43
C ARG A 316 10.10 5.41 9.87
N VAL A 317 9.58 6.50 9.31
CA VAL A 317 8.29 6.49 8.61
C VAL A 317 8.56 6.27 7.13
N ARG A 318 7.85 5.30 6.53
CA ARG A 318 7.82 5.11 5.09
C ARG A 318 6.43 5.44 4.55
N THR A 319 6.41 6.23 3.48
CA THR A 319 5.17 6.58 2.79
C THR A 319 4.56 5.36 2.10
N ASN A 320 3.26 5.13 2.28
CA ASN A 320 2.48 4.10 1.58
C ASN A 320 1.35 4.75 0.77
N ARG A 321 1.68 5.25 -0.42
CA ARG A 321 0.75 5.96 -1.29
C ARG A 321 -0.45 5.11 -1.72
N ASN A 322 -0.25 3.79 -1.80
CA ASN A 322 -1.29 2.84 -2.18
C ASN A 322 -2.38 2.73 -1.11
N PHE A 323 -2.08 3.11 0.13
CA PHE A 323 -3.04 3.02 1.24
C PHE A 323 -3.47 4.36 1.84
N HIS A 324 -3.11 5.49 1.23
CA HIS A 324 -3.64 6.80 1.63
C HIS A 324 -5.13 6.94 1.36
N ALA A 325 -5.83 7.67 2.23
CA ALA A 325 -7.24 8.00 2.04
C ALA A 325 -7.45 8.86 0.79
N PRO A 326 -8.62 8.79 0.11
CA PRO A 326 -8.91 9.69 -0.99
C PRO A 326 -9.02 11.14 -0.51
N ASP A 327 -8.51 12.09 -1.30
CA ASP A 327 -8.60 13.54 -1.03
C ASP A 327 -10.01 14.13 -1.20
N ASP A 328 -11.01 13.30 -1.50
CA ASP A 328 -12.39 13.70 -1.70
C ASP A 328 -13.36 12.96 -0.77
N GLY A 329 -14.58 13.50 -0.71
CA GLY A 329 -15.66 12.98 0.13
C GLY A 329 -16.36 11.75 -0.43
N ARG A 330 -15.79 11.02 -1.41
CA ARG A 330 -16.41 9.78 -1.91
C ARG A 330 -16.63 8.79 -0.76
N PRO A 331 -17.65 7.91 -0.80
CA PRO A 331 -17.84 6.95 0.27
C PRO A 331 -16.63 6.00 0.42
N MET A 332 -16.43 5.45 1.61
CA MET A 332 -15.33 4.51 1.84
C MET A 332 -15.79 3.27 2.60
N ILE A 333 -15.48 2.10 2.06
CA ILE A 333 -15.70 0.80 2.71
C ILE A 333 -14.34 0.32 3.22
N LEU A 334 -14.22 0.16 4.52
CA LEU A 334 -13.02 -0.29 5.22
C LEU A 334 -13.25 -1.72 5.70
N VAL A 335 -12.45 -2.66 5.25
CA VAL A 335 -12.55 -4.08 5.61
C VAL A 335 -11.27 -4.51 6.29
N GLY A 336 -11.35 -5.12 7.47
CA GLY A 336 -10.14 -5.65 8.09
C GLY A 336 -10.38 -6.61 9.22
N ASN A 337 -9.31 -7.24 9.68
CA ASN A 337 -9.33 -8.13 10.83
C ASN A 337 -8.14 -7.90 11.76
N GLY A 338 -8.33 -8.20 13.04
CA GLY A 338 -7.26 -8.18 14.03
C GLY A 338 -6.47 -6.87 14.05
N THR A 339 -5.15 -6.95 13.87
CA THR A 339 -4.25 -5.80 13.88
C THR A 339 -4.40 -4.90 12.65
N GLY A 340 -5.06 -5.36 11.59
CA GLY A 340 -5.38 -4.56 10.40
C GLY A 340 -6.28 -3.35 10.71
N LEU A 341 -6.91 -3.33 11.89
CA LEU A 341 -7.59 -2.13 12.39
C LEU A 341 -6.67 -0.91 12.48
N ALA A 342 -5.35 -1.09 12.65
CA ALA A 342 -4.38 0.01 12.74
C ALA A 342 -4.45 0.94 11.52
N GLY A 343 -4.21 0.41 10.32
CA GLY A 343 -4.26 1.21 9.10
C GLY A 343 -5.65 1.82 8.87
N LEU A 344 -6.72 1.03 9.07
CA LEU A 344 -8.09 1.51 8.90
C LEU A 344 -8.46 2.63 9.89
N ARG A 345 -8.00 2.54 11.14
CA ARG A 345 -8.20 3.54 12.17
C ARG A 345 -7.61 4.88 11.77
N ALA A 346 -6.37 4.90 11.27
CA ALA A 346 -5.75 6.13 10.79
C ALA A 346 -6.56 6.75 9.64
N LEU A 347 -7.04 5.94 8.69
CA LEU A 347 -7.87 6.43 7.58
C LEU A 347 -9.21 7.00 8.04
N ILE A 348 -9.88 6.36 9.00
CA ILE A 348 -11.13 6.88 9.59
C ILE A 348 -10.88 8.22 10.28
N LYS A 349 -9.79 8.33 11.05
CA LYS A 349 -9.42 9.60 11.70
C LYS A 349 -9.15 10.70 10.68
N ALA A 350 -8.39 10.42 9.62
CA ALA A 350 -8.11 11.41 8.57
C ALA A 350 -9.41 11.88 7.89
N ARG A 351 -10.32 10.95 7.59
CA ARG A 351 -11.61 11.28 6.98
C ARG A 351 -12.51 12.07 7.93
N ARG A 352 -12.51 11.75 9.22
CA ARG A 352 -13.19 12.53 10.27
C ARG A 352 -12.67 13.96 10.32
N ALA A 353 -11.35 14.14 10.31
CA ALA A 353 -10.69 15.46 10.31
C ALA A 353 -11.04 16.28 9.06
N ALA A 354 -11.14 15.63 7.90
CA ALA A 354 -11.59 16.24 6.64
C ALA A 354 -13.11 16.45 6.55
N GLY A 355 -13.89 16.06 7.56
CA GLY A 355 -15.36 16.18 7.58
C GLY A 355 -16.10 15.16 6.70
N HIS A 356 -15.43 14.09 6.26
CA HIS A 356 -16.01 13.03 5.44
C HIS A 356 -16.65 11.94 6.31
N ARG A 357 -17.97 11.80 6.18
CA ARG A 357 -18.83 11.00 7.09
C ARG A 357 -19.35 9.69 6.49
N ARG A 358 -19.35 9.54 5.15
CA ARG A 358 -19.82 8.31 4.48
C ARG A 358 -18.77 7.20 4.54
N ASN A 359 -18.58 6.62 5.72
CA ASN A 359 -17.61 5.55 5.96
C ASN A 359 -18.31 4.31 6.52
N TRP A 360 -17.98 3.15 5.97
CA TRP A 360 -18.49 1.86 6.42
C TRP A 360 -17.34 0.98 6.87
N LEU A 361 -17.30 0.62 8.15
CA LEU A 361 -16.33 -0.32 8.70
C LEU A 361 -16.92 -1.74 8.76
N ILE A 362 -16.23 -2.71 8.16
CA ILE A 362 -16.48 -4.14 8.31
C ILE A 362 -15.26 -4.75 9.00
N PHE A 363 -15.41 -5.14 10.27
CA PHE A 363 -14.27 -5.55 11.10
C PHE A 363 -14.45 -6.93 11.72
N GLY A 364 -13.41 -7.76 11.68
CA GLY A 364 -13.40 -9.12 12.20
C GLY A 364 -12.42 -9.35 13.34
N GLU A 365 -12.85 -10.06 14.39
CA GLU A 365 -11.93 -10.61 15.40
C GLU A 365 -12.36 -11.99 15.94
N ARG A 366 -11.71 -12.47 16.99
CA ARG A 366 -11.98 -13.77 17.62
C ARG A 366 -13.21 -13.70 18.51
N ASN A 367 -13.17 -12.89 19.56
CA ASN A 367 -14.23 -12.84 20.58
C ASN A 367 -14.63 -11.39 20.92
N ALA A 368 -15.93 -11.09 20.96
CA ALA A 368 -16.41 -9.73 21.25
C ALA A 368 -16.00 -9.23 22.65
N THR A 369 -15.96 -10.13 23.63
CA THR A 369 -15.67 -9.80 25.03
C THR A 369 -14.22 -9.41 25.26
N HIS A 370 -13.30 -9.90 24.43
CA HIS A 370 -11.86 -9.71 24.62
C HIS A 370 -11.22 -8.87 23.53
N ASP A 371 -11.66 -9.01 22.27
CA ASP A 371 -10.95 -8.50 21.10
C ASP A 371 -11.65 -7.28 20.45
N ALA A 372 -12.51 -6.58 21.19
CA ALA A 372 -13.14 -5.34 20.75
C ALA A 372 -12.14 -4.16 20.79
N PHE A 373 -11.10 -4.24 19.96
CA PHE A 373 -10.04 -3.24 19.85
C PHE A 373 -10.60 -1.85 19.59
N CYS A 374 -10.08 -0.84 20.30
CA CYS A 374 -10.45 0.58 20.13
C CYS A 374 -11.98 0.82 20.13
N ARG A 375 -12.76 0.00 20.85
CA ARG A 375 -14.23 0.05 20.81
C ARG A 375 -14.79 1.43 21.15
N ALA A 376 -14.19 2.12 22.12
CA ALA A 376 -14.58 3.47 22.51
C ALA A 376 -14.53 4.46 21.34
N ASP A 377 -13.46 4.42 20.54
CA ASP A 377 -13.31 5.27 19.36
C ASP A 377 -14.40 4.94 18.32
N ILE A 378 -14.63 3.66 18.05
CA ILE A 378 -15.62 3.19 17.07
C ILE A 378 -17.04 3.62 17.49
N ASP A 379 -17.39 3.49 18.77
CA ASP A 379 -18.69 3.90 19.28
C ASP A 379 -18.89 5.42 19.16
N VAL A 380 -17.85 6.22 19.45
CA VAL A 380 -17.87 7.68 19.24
C VAL A 380 -18.04 8.03 17.77
N TRP A 381 -17.31 7.37 16.87
CA TRP A 381 -17.41 7.61 15.43
C TRP A 381 -18.75 7.19 14.84
N LYS A 382 -19.37 6.16 15.40
CA LYS A 382 -20.74 5.79 15.03
C LYS A 382 -21.74 6.83 15.52
N ALA A 383 -21.59 7.30 16.76
CA ALA A 383 -22.49 8.29 17.37
C ALA A 383 -22.42 9.67 16.68
N ASP A 384 -21.22 10.11 16.28
CA ASP A 384 -21.02 11.40 15.60
C ASP A 384 -21.19 11.34 14.07
N GLY A 385 -21.56 10.18 13.54
CA GLY A 385 -21.80 9.94 12.12
C GLY A 385 -20.53 9.85 11.27
N THR A 386 -19.32 9.85 11.86
CA THR A 386 -18.09 9.54 11.11
C THR A 386 -18.17 8.16 10.45
N LEU A 387 -18.70 7.17 11.16
CA LEU A 387 -19.01 5.85 10.62
C LEU A 387 -20.52 5.77 10.40
N GLU A 388 -20.94 5.94 9.15
CA GLU A 388 -22.32 5.74 8.71
C GLU A 388 -22.78 4.31 8.98
N ARG A 389 -21.86 3.35 8.86
CA ARG A 389 -22.13 1.94 9.09
C ARG A 389 -20.96 1.21 9.74
N VAL A 390 -21.29 0.27 10.61
CA VAL A 390 -20.33 -0.63 11.26
C VAL A 390 -20.92 -2.03 11.31
N ASP A 391 -20.24 -3.01 10.72
CA ASP A 391 -20.52 -4.42 10.87
C ASP A 391 -19.31 -5.11 11.49
N THR A 392 -19.48 -5.66 12.70
CA THR A 392 -18.43 -6.43 13.39
C THR A 392 -18.78 -7.90 13.39
N VAL A 393 -17.79 -8.77 13.14
CA VAL A 393 -17.95 -10.22 13.16
C VAL A 393 -16.91 -10.87 14.06
N TYR A 394 -17.35 -11.79 14.90
CA TYR A 394 -16.49 -12.52 15.82
C TYR A 394 -16.50 -14.00 15.46
N SER A 395 -15.32 -14.53 15.15
CA SER A 395 -15.18 -15.87 14.58
C SER A 395 -15.40 -17.00 15.59
N ARG A 396 -15.38 -16.71 16.89
CA ARG A 396 -15.40 -17.70 17.97
C ARG A 396 -16.56 -17.52 18.96
N ASP A 397 -17.46 -16.57 18.75
CA ASP A 397 -18.63 -16.35 19.62
C ASP A 397 -19.79 -17.31 19.32
N GLN A 398 -19.66 -18.11 18.25
CA GLN A 398 -20.64 -19.13 17.86
C GLN A 398 -19.94 -20.36 17.28
N ALA A 399 -20.66 -21.48 17.19
CA ALA A 399 -20.12 -22.77 16.74
C ALA A 399 -19.58 -22.72 15.29
N GLN A 400 -20.30 -22.05 14.38
CA GLN A 400 -19.83 -21.86 13.01
C GLN A 400 -18.97 -20.61 12.88
N ARG A 401 -17.74 -20.77 12.40
CA ARG A 401 -16.83 -19.63 12.23
C ARG A 401 -17.38 -18.66 11.20
N ARG A 402 -17.51 -17.39 11.58
CA ARG A 402 -17.90 -16.30 10.69
C ARG A 402 -16.76 -15.29 10.58
N TYR A 403 -16.58 -14.73 9.39
CA TYR A 403 -15.49 -13.82 9.05
C TYR A 403 -16.02 -12.67 8.18
N VAL A 404 -15.19 -11.67 7.93
CA VAL A 404 -15.56 -10.45 7.19
C VAL A 404 -16.06 -10.74 5.76
N GLN A 405 -15.53 -11.76 5.10
CA GLN A 405 -15.97 -12.19 3.77
C GLN A 405 -17.39 -12.78 3.76
N HIS A 406 -17.90 -13.28 4.89
CA HIS A 406 -19.30 -13.69 4.99
C HIS A 406 -20.19 -12.47 5.13
N VAL A 407 -19.79 -11.49 5.94
CA VAL A 407 -20.50 -10.21 6.09
C VAL A 407 -20.59 -9.48 4.74
N LEU A 408 -19.51 -9.45 3.96
CA LEU A 408 -19.52 -8.86 2.61
C LEU A 408 -20.57 -9.50 1.70
N ARG A 409 -20.70 -10.84 1.71
CA ARG A 409 -21.71 -11.56 0.92
C ARG A 409 -23.12 -11.33 1.45
N GLU A 410 -23.30 -11.31 2.77
CA GLU A 410 -24.60 -11.02 3.40
C GLU A 410 -25.07 -9.58 3.10
N GLN A 411 -24.13 -8.63 2.99
CA GLN A 411 -24.39 -7.23 2.69
C GLN A 411 -24.23 -6.90 1.19
N ALA A 412 -24.43 -7.88 0.31
CA ALA A 412 -24.15 -7.74 -1.11
C ALA A 412 -24.87 -6.56 -1.78
N ASP A 413 -26.14 -6.32 -1.45
CA ASP A 413 -26.92 -5.22 -2.03
C ASP A 413 -26.39 -3.86 -1.55
N ALA A 414 -26.05 -3.73 -0.27
CA ALA A 414 -25.44 -2.53 0.26
C ALA A 414 -24.05 -2.29 -0.37
N LEU A 415 -23.25 -3.35 -0.51
CA LEU A 415 -21.93 -3.28 -1.15
C LEU A 415 -22.05 -2.77 -2.60
N ARG A 416 -22.97 -3.34 -3.39
CA ARG A 416 -23.24 -2.88 -4.77
C ARG A 416 -23.69 -1.42 -4.80
N ALA A 417 -24.60 -1.02 -3.91
CA ALA A 417 -25.07 0.36 -3.84
C ALA A 417 -23.94 1.36 -3.51
N TRP A 418 -23.08 1.03 -2.54
CA TRP A 418 -21.93 1.88 -2.19
C TRP A 418 -20.92 1.98 -3.34
N VAL A 419 -20.64 0.86 -4.03
CA VAL A 419 -19.74 0.87 -5.20
C VAL A 419 -20.32 1.73 -6.34
N ALA A 420 -21.63 1.64 -6.58
CA ALA A 420 -22.34 2.48 -7.55
C ALA A 420 -22.29 3.97 -7.19
N ASP A 421 -22.34 4.30 -5.90
CA ASP A 421 -22.17 5.66 -5.36
C ASP A 421 -20.73 6.20 -5.46
N GLY A 422 -19.79 5.43 -6.00
CA GLY A 422 -18.40 5.85 -6.14
C GLY A 422 -17.49 5.47 -4.98
N ALA A 423 -17.89 4.52 -4.11
CA ALA A 423 -17.08 4.13 -2.96
C ALA A 423 -15.67 3.62 -3.32
N ALA A 424 -14.70 3.93 -2.48
CA ALA A 424 -13.42 3.24 -2.47
C ALA A 424 -13.42 2.13 -1.40
N ILE A 425 -12.79 1.00 -1.69
CA ILE A 425 -12.67 -0.16 -0.81
C ILE A 425 -11.21 -0.27 -0.35
N TYR A 426 -11.02 -0.30 0.97
CA TYR A 426 -9.72 -0.43 1.63
C TYR A 426 -9.70 -1.70 2.47
N VAL A 427 -8.72 -2.56 2.24
CA VAL A 427 -8.57 -3.84 2.97
C VAL A 427 -7.26 -3.83 3.75
N CYS A 428 -7.32 -4.12 5.05
CA CYS A 428 -6.12 -4.21 5.89
C CYS A 428 -6.17 -5.36 6.88
N GLY A 429 -5.06 -6.07 7.05
CA GLY A 429 -4.94 -7.20 7.98
C GLY A 429 -4.24 -8.40 7.36
N SER A 430 -4.63 -9.61 7.77
CA SER A 430 -3.88 -10.82 7.39
C SER A 430 -4.01 -11.13 5.90
N LEU A 431 -2.88 -11.24 5.21
CA LEU A 431 -2.79 -11.70 3.84
C LEU A 431 -3.32 -13.12 3.70
N GLN A 432 -2.83 -14.02 4.54
CA GLN A 432 -3.26 -15.41 4.55
C GLN A 432 -4.69 -15.52 5.10
N GLY A 433 -5.60 -16.00 4.25
CA GLY A 433 -6.98 -16.29 4.58
C GLY A 433 -7.96 -15.11 4.51
N MET A 434 -7.65 -13.95 5.11
CA MET A 434 -8.58 -12.80 5.09
C MET A 434 -8.57 -12.08 3.74
N ALA A 435 -7.40 -11.63 3.27
CA ALA A 435 -7.32 -10.85 2.03
C ALA A 435 -7.89 -11.62 0.82
N SER A 436 -7.48 -12.88 0.64
CA SER A 436 -8.00 -13.74 -0.43
C SER A 436 -9.49 -14.06 -0.27
N GLY A 437 -9.97 -14.24 0.96
CA GLY A 437 -11.39 -14.44 1.24
C GLY A 437 -12.24 -13.20 0.91
N VAL A 438 -11.70 -12.00 1.18
CA VAL A 438 -12.33 -10.72 0.82
C VAL A 438 -12.34 -10.53 -0.69
N ASP A 439 -11.23 -10.77 -1.39
CA ASP A 439 -11.17 -10.71 -2.86
C ASP A 439 -12.25 -11.59 -3.49
N ALA A 440 -12.33 -12.85 -3.08
CA ALA A 440 -13.34 -13.78 -3.57
C ALA A 440 -14.76 -13.29 -3.27
N ALA A 441 -15.01 -12.71 -2.09
CA ALA A 441 -16.33 -12.17 -1.76
C ALA A 441 -16.69 -10.93 -2.60
N LEU A 442 -15.72 -10.06 -2.87
CA LEU A 442 -15.91 -8.91 -3.74
C LEU A 442 -16.17 -9.37 -5.18
N GLN A 443 -15.43 -10.35 -5.67
CA GLN A 443 -15.62 -10.96 -6.97
C GLN A 443 -17.02 -11.60 -7.11
N ASP A 444 -17.46 -12.38 -6.11
CA ASP A 444 -18.79 -13.00 -6.09
C ASP A 444 -19.92 -11.96 -6.13
N VAL A 445 -19.74 -10.82 -5.45
CA VAL A 445 -20.81 -9.80 -5.30
C VAL A 445 -20.82 -8.78 -6.43
N LEU A 446 -19.65 -8.33 -6.89
CA LEU A 446 -19.46 -7.24 -7.85
C LEU A 446 -19.21 -7.74 -9.28
N GLY A 447 -18.65 -8.94 -9.43
CA GLY A 447 -18.13 -9.47 -10.69
C GLY A 447 -16.72 -8.97 -11.03
N ASP A 448 -16.03 -9.73 -11.88
CA ASP A 448 -14.64 -9.48 -12.28
C ASP A 448 -14.43 -8.10 -12.90
N ASP A 449 -15.27 -7.74 -13.88
CA ASP A 449 -15.13 -6.48 -14.62
C ASP A 449 -15.23 -5.26 -13.69
N ALA A 450 -16.13 -5.30 -12.72
CA ALA A 450 -16.32 -4.22 -11.75
C ALA A 450 -15.14 -4.13 -10.78
N LEU A 451 -14.62 -5.27 -10.30
CA LEU A 451 -13.48 -5.31 -9.41
C LEU A 451 -12.21 -4.82 -10.12
N GLN A 452 -12.00 -5.24 -11.37
CA GLN A 452 -10.93 -4.73 -12.21
C GLN A 452 -11.07 -3.22 -12.45
N ALA A 453 -12.27 -2.72 -12.75
CA ALA A 453 -12.49 -1.28 -12.89
C ALA A 453 -12.15 -0.50 -11.61
N LEU A 454 -12.44 -1.06 -10.43
CA LEU A 454 -12.04 -0.45 -9.14
C LEU A 454 -10.52 -0.41 -8.96
N LEU A 455 -9.80 -1.49 -9.31
CA LEU A 455 -8.34 -1.54 -9.27
C LEU A 455 -7.72 -0.49 -10.20
N HIS A 456 -8.14 -0.46 -11.47
CA HIS A 456 -7.66 0.51 -12.46
C HIS A 456 -7.94 1.96 -12.04
N ALA A 457 -9.09 2.21 -11.39
CA ALA A 457 -9.43 3.52 -10.86
C ALA A 457 -8.74 3.87 -9.54
N GLY A 458 -7.91 2.98 -8.98
CA GLY A 458 -7.27 3.14 -7.67
C GLY A 458 -8.28 3.25 -6.52
N ARG A 459 -9.48 2.66 -6.71
CA ARG A 459 -10.60 2.60 -5.75
C ARG A 459 -10.65 1.28 -5.00
N TYR A 460 -9.85 0.29 -5.36
CA TYR A 460 -9.61 -0.88 -4.52
C TYR A 460 -8.14 -0.88 -4.08
N ARG A 461 -7.90 -0.82 -2.77
CA ARG A 461 -6.58 -0.63 -2.17
C ARG A 461 -6.39 -1.57 -0.98
N ARG A 462 -5.18 -2.12 -0.82
CA ARG A 462 -4.90 -3.10 0.23
C ARG A 462 -3.58 -2.83 0.93
N ASP A 463 -3.57 -2.98 2.25
CA ASP A 463 -2.39 -2.98 3.11
C ASP A 463 -2.46 -4.25 3.96
N VAL A 464 -2.02 -5.35 3.37
CA VAL A 464 -2.13 -6.69 3.91
C VAL A 464 -0.73 -7.25 4.15
N TYR A 465 -0.60 -8.18 5.11
CA TYR A 465 0.68 -8.73 5.56
C TYR A 465 0.52 -10.11 6.18
#